data_AF-A0A6D0YHG6-F1
#
_entry.id   AF-A0A6D0YHG6-F1
#
_cell.length_a   1.000
_cell.length_b   1.000
_cell.length_c   1.000
_cell.angle_alpha   90.00
_cell.angle_beta   90.00
_cell.angle_gamma   90.00
#
_symmetry.space_group_name_H-M   'P 1'
#
loop_
_entity.id
_entity.type
_entity.pdbx_description
1 polymer ?
#
loop_
_entity_poly.entity_id
_entity_poly.type
_entity_poly.pdbx_seq_one_letter_code
_entity_poly.pdbx_strand_id
1 'polypeptide(L)'
;MTDLQQTYYRQVKNPNPVFTPRKGAGTLKFCEKLMEKAVGFTSRFDFAIHVAHARSRGLRRRMPPVLRRRAIDALLQGLCFHYDPLANRVQCSITTLAIECGLATESAAGKLSITRATRALTFLSELGLITYQTEYDPLIGCYIPTDITFTPALFAALDVSEDAVAAARRSRVEWENRQRKKQGLDTLGMDELIAKAWRFVRERFRSYQTELKSRGIKRARARRDANRERQDIVTLVKRQLTREIAEGRFRGSLEAVKREIDRRVKERMIMSRNNNYTRLATASP
;
A
#
# COMPACT_ATOMS: atom_id res chain seq x y z
N MET A 1 19.52 30.89 -23.85
CA MET A 1 20.14 30.78 -22.50
C MET A 1 19.44 29.71 -21.68
N THR A 2 19.44 28.47 -22.13
CA THR A 2 18.69 27.38 -21.48
C THR A 2 19.43 26.06 -21.68
N ASP A 3 20.64 25.93 -21.13
CA ASP A 3 21.27 24.60 -21.03
C ASP A 3 22.41 24.47 -19.99
N LEU A 4 22.36 25.24 -18.90
CA LEU A 4 23.38 25.18 -17.83
C LEU A 4 22.89 24.57 -16.51
N GLN A 5 21.64 24.11 -16.42
CA GLN A 5 21.09 23.52 -15.18
C GLN A 5 21.11 21.98 -15.14
N GLN A 6 21.49 21.28 -16.21
CA GLN A 6 21.36 19.82 -16.29
C GLN A 6 22.49 19.01 -15.64
N THR A 7 23.60 19.61 -15.20
CA THR A 7 24.83 18.84 -14.87
C THR A 7 25.12 18.62 -13.38
N TYR A 8 24.35 19.14 -12.42
CA TYR A 8 24.77 19.03 -11.01
C TYR A 8 24.32 17.76 -10.26
N TYR A 9 23.36 16.98 -10.78
CA TYR A 9 22.83 15.81 -10.07
C TYR A 9 22.60 14.58 -10.97
N ARG A 10 23.69 13.96 -11.46
CA ARG A 10 23.65 12.62 -12.11
C ARG A 10 23.16 11.49 -11.19
N GLN A 11 22.94 11.74 -9.90
CA GLN A 11 22.61 10.71 -8.91
C GLN A 11 21.14 10.25 -8.92
N VAL A 12 20.21 11.05 -9.47
CA VAL A 12 18.76 10.72 -9.43
C VAL A 12 18.06 11.08 -10.74
N LYS A 13 17.06 10.28 -11.13
CA LYS A 13 16.28 10.49 -12.37
C LYS A 13 15.42 11.77 -12.34
N ASN A 14 14.86 12.12 -11.18
CA ASN A 14 14.07 13.33 -10.98
C ASN A 14 14.65 14.18 -9.83
N PRO A 15 15.48 15.20 -10.09
CA PRO A 15 16.08 16.01 -9.03
C PRO A 15 15.10 16.96 -8.34
N ASN A 16 13.96 17.26 -8.96
CA ASN A 16 12.94 18.20 -8.47
C ASN A 16 11.57 17.48 -8.38
N PRO A 17 11.43 16.52 -7.46
CA PRO A 17 10.16 15.83 -7.25
C PRO A 17 9.08 16.81 -6.80
N VAL A 18 7.86 16.61 -7.31
CA VAL A 18 6.66 17.38 -6.97
C VAL A 18 5.53 16.39 -6.77
N PHE A 19 4.68 16.61 -5.79
CA PHE A 19 3.46 15.85 -5.60
C PHE A 19 2.39 16.29 -6.60
N THR A 20 1.90 15.35 -7.39
CA THR A 20 0.78 15.54 -8.32
C THR A 20 -0.25 14.44 -8.06
N PRO A 21 -1.43 14.78 -7.51
CA PRO A 21 -2.48 13.78 -7.29
C PRO A 21 -3.02 13.26 -8.62
N ARG A 22 -3.70 12.11 -8.58
CA ARG A 22 -4.40 11.57 -9.76
C ARG A 22 -5.46 12.55 -10.25
N LYS A 23 -5.67 12.58 -11.57
CA LYS A 23 -6.68 13.44 -12.19
C LYS A 23 -8.05 13.20 -11.54
N GLY A 24 -8.67 14.27 -11.02
CA GLY A 24 -9.98 14.24 -10.36
C GLY A 24 -9.97 13.77 -8.91
N ALA A 25 -8.81 13.48 -8.32
CA ALA A 25 -8.72 13.19 -6.89
C ALA A 25 -8.75 14.50 -6.08
N GLY A 26 -9.62 14.53 -5.07
CA GLY A 26 -9.68 15.60 -4.06
C GLY A 26 -9.30 15.07 -2.68
N THR A 27 -9.04 15.99 -1.75
CA THR A 27 -8.80 15.66 -0.34
C THR A 27 -9.70 16.49 0.58
N LEU A 28 -9.62 16.26 1.89
CA LEU A 28 -10.38 17.00 2.89
C LEU A 28 -9.83 18.42 3.02
N LYS A 29 -10.68 19.40 3.33
CA LYS A 29 -10.25 20.79 3.61
C LYS A 29 -9.17 20.90 4.69
N PHE A 30 -9.21 20.02 5.68
CA PHE A 30 -8.17 19.94 6.70
C PHE A 30 -6.82 19.51 6.10
N CYS A 31 -6.83 18.56 5.18
CA CYS A 31 -5.64 18.08 4.48
C CYS A 31 -5.08 19.11 3.51
N GLU A 32 -5.94 19.90 2.85
CA GLU A 32 -5.51 21.05 2.04
C GLU A 32 -4.73 22.07 2.89
N LYS A 33 -5.24 22.41 4.08
CA LYS A 33 -4.53 23.27 5.03
C LYS A 33 -3.20 22.69 5.51
N LEU A 34 -3.14 21.37 5.73
CA LEU A 34 -1.88 20.68 6.05
C LEU A 34 -0.87 20.80 4.91
N MET A 35 -1.33 20.63 3.67
CA MET A 35 -0.49 20.78 2.48
C MET A 35 0.08 22.19 2.35
N GLU A 36 -0.75 23.22 2.52
CA GLU A 36 -0.32 24.62 2.54
C GLU A 36 0.76 24.85 3.61
N LYS A 37 0.51 24.37 4.83
CA LYS A 37 1.46 24.47 5.94
C LYS A 37 2.72 23.65 5.73
N ALA A 38 2.71 22.61 4.91
CA ALA A 38 3.87 21.77 4.60
C ALA A 38 4.79 22.34 3.50
N VAL A 39 4.39 23.41 2.80
CA VAL A 39 5.21 23.97 1.70
C VAL A 39 6.57 24.45 2.22
N GLY A 40 7.64 23.92 1.63
CA GLY A 40 9.02 24.29 1.98
C GLY A 40 9.45 23.84 3.38
N PHE A 41 8.78 22.87 3.98
CA PHE A 41 9.03 22.38 5.34
C PHE A 41 10.52 22.14 5.63
N THR A 42 11.25 21.47 4.74
CA THR A 42 12.67 21.14 4.99
C THR A 42 13.65 22.32 4.91
N SER A 43 13.16 23.50 4.56
CA SER A 43 13.93 24.75 4.59
C SER A 43 13.69 25.57 5.85
N ARG A 44 12.71 25.20 6.68
CA ARG A 44 12.34 25.92 7.91
C ARG A 44 13.26 25.58 9.08
N PHE A 45 13.28 26.47 10.07
CA PHE A 45 14.05 26.27 11.29
C PHE A 45 13.53 25.08 12.11
N ASP A 46 12.21 24.85 12.16
CA ASP A 46 11.62 23.71 12.87
C ASP A 46 12.20 22.36 12.40
N PHE A 47 12.33 22.19 11.08
CA PHE A 47 12.97 20.99 10.53
C PHE A 47 14.45 20.88 10.96
N ALA A 48 15.18 21.99 10.99
CA ALA A 48 16.56 22.02 11.46
C ALA A 48 16.68 21.65 12.95
N ILE A 49 15.73 22.09 13.79
CA ILE A 49 15.64 21.72 15.22
C ILE A 49 15.46 20.20 15.36
N HIS A 50 14.52 19.59 14.64
CA HIS A 50 14.32 18.14 14.68
C HIS A 50 15.58 17.37 14.27
N VAL A 51 16.29 17.85 13.24
CA VAL A 51 17.57 17.24 12.83
C VAL A 51 18.65 17.45 13.88
N ALA A 52 18.70 18.61 14.55
CA ALA A 52 19.65 18.88 15.63
C ALA A 52 19.43 17.95 16.84
N HIS A 53 18.17 17.72 17.24
CA HIS A 53 17.84 16.74 18.27
C HIS A 53 18.20 15.31 17.85
N ALA A 54 17.94 14.93 16.59
CA ALA A 54 18.39 13.63 16.09
C ALA A 54 19.92 13.49 16.12
N ARG A 55 20.67 14.60 15.97
CA ARG A 55 22.13 14.62 16.11
C ARG A 55 22.59 14.52 17.55
N SER A 56 21.97 15.24 18.48
CA SER A 56 22.33 15.16 19.90
C SER A 56 22.10 13.76 20.48
N ARG A 57 21.11 13.03 19.98
CA ARG A 57 20.86 11.62 20.33
C ARG A 57 21.77 10.61 19.61
N GLY A 58 22.70 11.06 18.77
CA GLY A 58 23.60 10.19 18.00
C GLY A 58 22.95 9.42 16.83
N LEU A 59 21.65 9.61 16.56
CA LEU A 59 20.95 8.94 15.45
C LEU A 59 21.37 9.47 14.08
N ARG A 60 21.80 10.74 14.04
CA ARG A 60 22.29 11.40 12.82
C ARG A 60 23.59 12.14 13.09
N ARG A 61 24.42 12.24 12.06
CA ARG A 61 25.67 13.02 12.12
C ARG A 61 25.53 14.40 11.45
N ARG A 62 24.73 14.49 10.39
CA ARG A 62 24.64 15.67 9.50
C ARG A 62 23.23 15.94 9.01
N MET A 63 23.02 17.15 8.50
CA MET A 63 21.83 17.52 7.74
C MET A 63 21.63 16.59 6.52
N PRO A 64 20.37 16.28 6.17
CA PRO A 64 20.09 15.52 4.96
C PRO A 64 20.52 16.31 3.71
N PRO A 65 21.07 15.63 2.68
CA PRO A 65 21.45 16.29 1.44
C PRO A 65 20.23 16.91 0.74
N VAL A 66 20.47 17.93 -0.08
CA VAL A 66 19.43 18.70 -0.80
C VAL A 66 18.44 17.79 -1.52
N LEU A 67 18.92 16.76 -2.23
CA LEU A 67 18.06 15.82 -2.95
C LEU A 67 17.13 14.99 -2.05
N ARG A 68 17.51 14.74 -0.79
CA ARG A 68 16.64 14.08 0.19
C ARG A 68 15.64 15.06 0.76
N ARG A 69 16.04 16.29 1.03
CA ARG A 69 15.15 17.38 1.47
C ARG A 69 14.01 17.62 0.46
N ARG A 70 14.34 17.76 -0.83
CA ARG A 70 13.33 17.87 -1.91
C ARG A 70 12.39 16.67 -1.96
N ALA A 71 12.92 15.45 -1.77
CA ALA A 71 12.08 14.26 -1.71
C ALA A 71 11.15 14.23 -0.49
N ILE A 72 11.62 14.72 0.66
CA ILE A 72 10.81 14.88 1.87
C ILE A 72 9.71 15.91 1.63
N ASP A 73 10.01 17.07 1.05
CA ASP A 73 8.98 18.10 0.76
C ASP A 73 7.89 17.55 -0.16
N ALA A 74 8.26 16.87 -1.25
CA ALA A 74 7.29 16.24 -2.14
C ALA A 74 6.47 15.15 -1.43
N LEU A 75 7.11 14.30 -0.63
CA LEU A 75 6.40 13.28 0.15
C LEU A 75 5.45 13.89 1.17
N LEU A 76 5.85 14.94 1.86
CA LEU A 76 5.03 15.54 2.89
C LEU A 76 3.72 16.09 2.32
N GLN A 77 3.77 16.67 1.11
CA GLN A 77 2.57 17.05 0.36
C GLN A 77 1.65 15.83 0.11
N GLY A 78 2.20 14.73 -0.39
CA GLY A 78 1.41 13.52 -0.64
C GLY A 78 0.91 12.82 0.63
N LEU A 79 1.70 12.83 1.71
CA LEU A 79 1.29 12.33 3.02
C LEU A 79 0.10 13.13 3.55
N CYS A 80 0.17 14.46 3.48
CA CYS A 80 -0.92 15.35 3.89
C CYS A 80 -2.16 15.13 3.03
N PHE A 81 -2.00 15.02 1.70
CA PHE A 81 -3.12 14.78 0.78
C PHE A 81 -3.87 13.49 1.11
N HIS A 82 -3.18 12.40 1.43
CA HIS A 82 -3.77 11.10 1.72
C HIS A 82 -4.07 10.87 3.21
N TYR A 83 -3.93 11.90 4.05
CA TYR A 83 -4.10 11.78 5.49
C TYR A 83 -5.58 11.64 5.88
N ASP A 84 -5.88 10.67 6.74
CA ASP A 84 -7.18 10.49 7.38
C ASP A 84 -7.12 10.93 8.85
N PRO A 85 -7.76 12.05 9.23
CA PRO A 85 -7.74 12.56 10.61
C PRO A 85 -8.50 11.66 11.60
N LEU A 86 -9.44 10.82 11.13
CA LEU A 86 -10.14 9.89 11.99
C LEU A 86 -9.17 8.82 12.51
N ALA A 87 -8.59 8.04 11.60
CA ALA A 87 -7.67 6.97 11.96
C ALA A 87 -6.25 7.44 12.33
N ASN A 88 -5.93 8.73 12.12
CA ASN A 88 -4.56 9.26 12.13
C ASN A 88 -3.65 8.41 11.25
N ARG A 89 -4.03 8.21 9.99
CA ARG A 89 -3.32 7.30 9.08
C ARG A 89 -3.31 7.83 7.66
N VAL A 90 -2.21 7.62 6.96
CA VAL A 90 -2.12 7.87 5.51
C VAL A 90 -2.76 6.71 4.74
N GLN A 91 -3.82 7.01 3.97
CA GLN A 91 -4.64 6.05 3.23
C GLN A 91 -4.13 5.81 1.80
N CYS A 92 -2.82 5.65 1.63
CA CYS A 92 -2.23 5.33 0.33
C CYS A 92 -1.07 4.34 0.45
N SER A 93 -0.81 3.59 -0.61
CA SER A 93 0.37 2.72 -0.66
C SER A 93 1.63 3.56 -0.89
N ILE A 94 2.77 3.15 -0.31
CA ILE A 94 4.05 3.84 -0.55
C ILE A 94 4.38 3.86 -2.05
N THR A 95 4.02 2.82 -2.79
CA THR A 95 4.21 2.77 -4.24
C THR A 95 3.44 3.87 -4.96
N THR A 96 2.15 4.02 -4.64
CA THR A 96 1.32 5.10 -5.18
C THR A 96 1.86 6.46 -4.79
N LEU A 97 2.20 6.65 -3.52
CA LEU A 97 2.79 7.87 -3.01
C LEU A 97 4.09 8.23 -3.73
N ALA A 98 4.98 7.26 -3.95
CA ALA A 98 6.23 7.45 -4.67
C ALA A 98 6.02 7.85 -6.13
N ILE A 99 5.00 7.29 -6.79
CA ILE A 99 4.64 7.64 -8.17
C ILE A 99 4.11 9.08 -8.20
N GLU A 100 3.14 9.40 -7.34
CA GLU A 100 2.51 10.74 -7.29
C GLU A 100 3.51 11.83 -6.89
N CYS A 101 4.52 11.53 -6.08
CA CYS A 101 5.61 12.45 -5.74
C CYS A 101 6.72 12.52 -6.80
N GLY A 102 6.63 11.77 -7.90
CA GLY A 102 7.70 11.71 -8.91
C GLY A 102 9.02 11.11 -8.39
N LEU A 103 8.96 10.27 -7.36
CA LEU A 103 10.09 9.61 -6.72
C LEU A 103 10.33 8.17 -7.18
N ALA A 104 9.30 7.55 -7.77
CA ALA A 104 9.42 6.22 -8.35
C ALA A 104 10.27 6.25 -9.62
N THR A 105 11.06 5.20 -9.82
CA THR A 105 11.87 5.01 -11.02
C THR A 105 11.64 3.63 -11.58
N GLU A 106 11.73 3.47 -12.89
CA GLU A 106 11.67 2.19 -13.56
C GLU A 106 12.99 1.91 -14.27
N SER A 107 13.53 0.71 -14.07
CA SER A 107 14.74 0.24 -14.77
C SER A 107 14.44 -0.11 -16.23
N ALA A 108 15.47 -0.24 -17.08
CA ALA A 108 15.32 -0.74 -18.46
C ALA A 108 14.62 -2.11 -18.55
N ALA A 109 14.72 -2.96 -17.51
CA ALA A 109 14.04 -4.25 -17.42
C ALA A 109 12.59 -4.17 -16.88
N GLY A 110 11.99 -2.98 -16.79
CA GLY A 110 10.61 -2.78 -16.32
C GLY A 110 10.39 -2.95 -14.80
N LYS A 111 11.47 -2.99 -14.01
CA LYS A 111 11.38 -3.09 -12.54
C LYS A 111 11.19 -1.71 -11.91
N LEU A 112 10.10 -1.55 -11.17
CA LEU A 112 9.80 -0.36 -10.37
C LEU A 112 10.65 -0.32 -9.08
N SER A 113 11.24 0.83 -8.79
CA SER A 113 11.99 1.12 -7.57
C SER A 113 11.42 2.37 -6.90
N ILE A 114 11.18 2.26 -5.59
CA ILE A 114 10.62 3.31 -4.73
C ILE A 114 11.58 3.71 -3.61
N THR A 115 12.85 3.29 -3.70
CA THR A 115 13.87 3.42 -2.64
C THR A 115 14.07 4.86 -2.17
N ARG A 116 13.87 5.83 -3.06
CA ARG A 116 14.01 7.24 -2.70
C ARG A 116 12.89 7.71 -1.76
N ALA A 117 11.67 7.20 -1.97
CA ALA A 117 10.55 7.45 -1.08
C ALA A 117 10.74 6.76 0.28
N THR A 118 11.06 5.47 0.28
CA THR A 118 11.24 4.70 1.53
C THR A 118 12.36 5.26 2.41
N ARG A 119 13.49 5.68 1.82
CA ARG A 119 14.59 6.33 2.56
C ARG A 119 14.20 7.68 3.16
N ALA A 120 13.35 8.45 2.48
CA ALA A 120 12.88 9.73 2.99
C ALA A 120 11.84 9.55 4.10
N LEU A 121 10.93 8.57 3.98
CA LEU A 121 9.99 8.20 5.05
C LEU A 121 10.71 7.67 6.29
N THR A 122 11.71 6.81 6.10
CA THR A 122 12.56 6.33 7.22
C THR A 122 13.22 7.52 7.93
N PHE A 123 13.73 8.49 7.16
CA PHE A 123 14.33 9.70 7.72
C PHE A 123 13.32 10.52 8.56
N LEU A 124 12.10 10.73 8.06
CA LEU A 124 11.04 11.41 8.83
C LEU A 124 10.68 10.66 10.12
N SER A 125 10.69 9.33 10.09
CA SER A 125 10.40 8.51 11.27
C SER A 125 11.52 8.59 12.31
N GLU A 126 12.78 8.59 11.90
CA GLU A 126 13.92 8.80 12.82
C GLU A 126 13.89 10.18 13.50
N LEU A 127 13.36 11.20 12.82
CA LEU A 127 13.13 12.53 13.40
C LEU A 127 11.95 12.54 14.40
N GLY A 128 11.18 11.46 14.49
CA GLY A 128 10.00 11.36 15.33
C GLY A 128 8.80 12.14 14.80
N LEU A 129 8.79 12.49 13.50
CA LEU A 129 7.69 13.25 12.88
C LEU A 129 6.55 12.34 12.44
N ILE A 130 6.87 11.11 12.02
CA ILE A 130 5.87 10.09 11.65
C ILE A 130 6.18 8.76 12.33
N THR A 131 5.16 7.94 12.51
CA THR A 131 5.38 6.50 12.68
C THR A 131 5.53 5.86 11.31
N TYR A 132 6.36 4.81 11.23
CA TYR A 132 6.60 4.06 10.00
C TYR A 132 6.73 2.58 10.36
N GLN A 133 5.61 1.87 10.40
CA GLN A 133 5.55 0.49 10.88
C GLN A 133 5.26 -0.46 9.73
N THR A 134 6.14 -1.43 9.52
CA THR A 134 5.96 -2.49 8.52
C THR A 134 5.95 -3.83 9.23
N GLU A 135 4.85 -4.56 9.09
CA GLU A 135 4.66 -5.89 9.70
C GLU A 135 4.76 -6.97 8.62
N TYR A 136 5.47 -8.06 8.89
CA TYR A 136 5.45 -9.25 8.04
C TYR A 136 4.30 -10.17 8.47
N ASP A 137 3.47 -10.61 7.53
CA ASP A 137 2.41 -11.59 7.78
C ASP A 137 2.84 -12.97 7.28
N PRO A 138 3.20 -13.92 8.17
CA PRO A 138 3.65 -15.25 7.77
C PRO A 138 2.59 -16.09 7.06
N LEU A 139 1.31 -15.87 7.35
CA LEU A 139 0.21 -16.64 6.75
C LEU A 139 0.13 -16.37 5.24
N ILE A 140 0.27 -15.11 4.89
CA ILE A 140 0.18 -14.64 3.50
C ILE A 140 1.55 -14.76 2.82
N GLY A 141 2.62 -14.59 3.60
CA GLY A 141 4.01 -14.66 3.17
C GLY A 141 4.53 -13.34 2.62
N CYS A 142 3.96 -12.20 3.05
CA CYS A 142 4.34 -10.88 2.59
C CYS A 142 4.22 -9.82 3.68
N TYR A 143 4.84 -8.66 3.46
CA TYR A 143 4.66 -7.50 4.33
C TYR A 143 3.28 -6.88 4.13
N ILE A 144 2.60 -6.58 5.24
CA ILE A 144 1.37 -5.80 5.29
C ILE A 144 1.69 -4.36 4.84
N PRO A 145 0.75 -3.62 4.23
CA PRO A 145 0.95 -2.22 3.89
C PRO A 145 1.46 -1.45 5.09
N THR A 146 2.59 -0.77 4.90
CA THR A 146 3.21 0.04 5.96
C THR A 146 2.21 1.06 6.48
N ASP A 147 2.07 1.09 7.80
CA ASP A 147 1.24 2.05 8.49
C ASP A 147 2.07 3.31 8.77
N ILE A 148 1.56 4.44 8.28
CA ILE A 148 2.17 5.76 8.47
C ILE A 148 1.14 6.62 9.20
N THR A 149 1.50 7.09 10.39
CA THR A 149 0.71 8.02 11.20
C THR A 149 1.48 9.29 11.47
N PHE A 150 0.76 10.39 11.72
CA PHE A 150 1.38 11.64 12.11
C PHE A 150 1.53 11.70 13.62
N THR A 151 2.67 12.24 14.07
CA THR A 151 2.93 12.46 15.49
C THR A 151 2.52 13.88 15.88
N PRO A 152 2.28 14.15 17.18
CA PRO A 152 2.10 15.52 17.68
C PRO A 152 3.26 16.45 17.28
N ALA A 153 4.50 15.92 17.23
CA ALA A 153 5.67 16.67 16.81
C ALA A 153 5.57 17.19 15.37
N LEU A 154 5.01 16.41 14.44
CA LEU A 154 4.79 16.88 13.07
C LEU A 154 3.71 17.96 13.01
N PHE A 155 2.61 17.81 13.75
CA PHE A 155 1.58 18.85 13.80
C PHE A 155 2.13 20.16 14.37
N ALA A 156 2.90 20.09 15.46
CA ALA A 156 3.59 21.25 16.03
C ALA A 156 4.56 21.88 15.02
N ALA A 157 5.38 21.09 14.32
CA ALA A 157 6.32 21.59 13.31
C ALA A 157 5.64 22.18 12.05
N LEU A 158 4.36 21.87 11.84
CA LEU A 158 3.51 22.47 10.81
C LEU A 158 2.67 23.62 11.35
N ASP A 159 2.81 23.99 12.63
CA ASP A 159 2.01 25.00 13.30
C ASP A 159 0.50 24.65 13.27
N VAL A 160 0.17 23.40 13.58
CA VAL A 160 -1.21 22.90 13.67
C VAL A 160 -1.50 22.54 15.11
N SER A 161 -2.49 23.21 15.72
CA SER A 161 -2.88 22.95 17.11
C SER A 161 -3.57 21.59 17.26
N GLU A 162 -3.42 20.99 18.43
CA GLU A 162 -4.11 19.74 18.78
C GLU A 162 -5.64 19.89 18.68
N ASP A 163 -6.18 21.06 19.04
CA ASP A 163 -7.60 21.39 18.90
C ASP A 163 -8.07 21.35 17.45
N ALA A 164 -7.24 21.82 16.50
CA ALA A 164 -7.57 21.75 15.09
C ALA A 164 -7.61 20.30 14.59
N VAL A 165 -6.68 19.46 15.05
CA VAL A 165 -6.68 18.02 14.74
C VAL A 165 -7.91 17.33 15.36
N ALA A 166 -8.23 17.63 16.61
CA ALA A 166 -9.40 17.10 17.31
C ALA A 166 -10.72 17.53 16.66
N ALA A 167 -10.81 18.79 16.20
CA ALA A 167 -11.94 19.29 15.44
C ALA A 167 -12.10 18.54 14.10
N ALA A 168 -11.02 18.40 13.33
CA ALA A 168 -11.05 17.67 12.06
C ALA A 168 -11.49 16.21 12.24
N ARG A 169 -11.03 15.57 13.32
CA ARG A 169 -11.40 14.21 13.70
C ARG A 169 -12.88 14.09 14.09
N ARG A 170 -13.41 15.00 14.91
CA ARG A 170 -14.86 15.07 15.25
C ARG A 170 -15.72 15.26 14.01
N SER A 171 -15.36 16.20 13.14
CA SER A 171 -16.08 16.42 11.88
C SER A 171 -16.08 15.17 10.99
N ARG A 172 -15.01 14.37 11.02
CA ARG A 172 -14.92 13.12 10.27
C ARG A 172 -15.84 12.03 10.85
N VAL A 173 -15.91 11.90 12.17
CA VAL A 173 -16.85 11.00 12.87
C VAL A 173 -18.30 11.34 12.48
N GLU A 174 -18.68 12.61 12.56
CA GLU A 174 -20.03 13.06 12.22
C GLU A 174 -20.38 12.76 10.75
N TRP A 175 -19.42 13.00 9.84
CA TRP A 175 -19.62 12.70 8.43
C TRP A 175 -19.81 11.20 8.18
N GLU A 176 -18.99 10.34 8.80
CA GLU A 176 -19.11 8.88 8.66
C GLU A 176 -20.46 8.39 9.19
N ASN A 177 -20.87 8.85 10.38
CA ASN A 177 -22.17 8.49 10.95
C ASN A 177 -23.34 9.02 10.10
N ARG A 178 -23.20 10.18 9.45
CA ARG A 178 -24.18 10.67 8.47
C ARG A 178 -24.28 9.75 7.25
N GLN A 179 -23.16 9.23 6.74
CA GLN A 179 -23.19 8.24 5.65
C GLN A 179 -23.82 6.92 6.10
N ARG A 180 -23.52 6.46 7.31
CA ARG A 180 -24.11 5.25 7.89
C ARG A 180 -25.62 5.36 8.03
N LYS A 181 -26.12 6.50 8.51
CA LYS A 181 -27.57 6.77 8.59
C LYS A 181 -28.24 6.72 7.22
N LYS A 182 -27.61 7.25 6.17
CA LYS A 182 -28.11 7.13 4.79
C LYS A 182 -28.17 5.68 4.29
N GLN A 183 -27.30 4.81 4.81
CA GLN A 183 -27.27 3.38 4.51
C GLN A 183 -28.18 2.56 5.43
N GLY A 184 -28.94 3.18 6.34
CA GLY A 184 -29.78 2.48 7.32
C GLY A 184 -29.00 1.75 8.42
N LEU A 185 -27.73 2.14 8.65
CA LEU A 185 -26.88 1.55 9.68
C LEU A 185 -26.85 2.42 10.94
N ASP A 186 -26.74 1.79 12.10
CA ASP A 186 -26.63 2.48 13.38
C ASP A 186 -25.35 3.33 13.48
N THR A 187 -25.44 4.41 14.23
CA THR A 187 -24.29 5.26 14.56
C THR A 187 -23.28 4.48 15.38
N LEU A 188 -22.00 4.66 15.08
CA LEU A 188 -20.91 4.05 15.84
C LEU A 188 -20.17 5.10 16.67
N GLY A 189 -19.58 4.64 17.77
CA GLY A 189 -18.64 5.43 18.56
C GLY A 189 -17.37 5.74 17.77
N MET A 190 -16.61 6.73 18.24
CA MET A 190 -15.35 7.12 17.59
C MET A 190 -14.34 5.97 17.54
N ASP A 191 -14.17 5.23 18.64
CA ASP A 191 -13.21 4.11 18.72
C ASP A 191 -13.59 2.97 17.77
N GLU A 192 -14.88 2.69 17.63
CA GLU A 192 -15.39 1.67 16.71
C GLU A 192 -15.15 2.06 15.25
N LEU A 193 -15.35 3.34 14.91
CA LEU A 193 -15.07 3.87 13.57
C LEU A 193 -13.57 3.82 13.26
N ILE A 194 -12.71 4.16 14.22
CA ILE A 194 -11.26 4.02 14.09
C ILE A 194 -10.90 2.55 13.86
N ALA A 195 -11.37 1.63 14.70
CA ALA A 195 -11.11 0.20 14.56
C ALA A 195 -11.59 -0.34 13.21
N LYS A 196 -12.73 0.15 12.71
CA LYS A 196 -13.24 -0.21 11.38
C LYS A 196 -12.33 0.31 10.26
N ALA A 197 -11.87 1.56 10.33
CA ALA A 197 -10.96 2.14 9.35
C ALA A 197 -9.63 1.37 9.29
N TRP A 198 -9.09 0.97 10.45
CA TRP A 198 -7.87 0.16 10.54
C TRP A 198 -8.05 -1.27 10.00
N ARG A 199 -9.14 -1.95 10.35
CA ARG A 199 -9.45 -3.30 9.85
C ARG A 199 -9.63 -3.34 8.35
N PHE A 200 -10.37 -2.39 7.79
CA PHE A 200 -10.73 -2.39 6.37
C PHE A 200 -9.49 -2.48 5.45
N VAL A 201 -8.46 -1.68 5.73
CA VAL A 201 -7.25 -1.68 4.88
C VAL A 201 -6.49 -2.99 5.00
N ARG A 202 -6.29 -3.49 6.22
CA ARG A 202 -5.56 -4.74 6.46
C ARG A 202 -6.32 -5.92 5.85
N GLU A 203 -7.60 -6.09 6.16
CA GLU A 203 -8.43 -7.19 5.65
C GLU A 203 -8.52 -7.21 4.12
N ARG A 204 -8.74 -6.04 3.49
CA ARG A 204 -8.79 -5.94 2.03
C ARG A 204 -7.45 -6.28 1.38
N PHE A 205 -6.34 -5.89 2.00
CA PHE A 205 -5.03 -6.31 1.51
C PHE A 205 -4.84 -7.83 1.66
N ARG A 206 -5.21 -8.40 2.80
CA ARG A 206 -5.08 -9.84 3.06
C ARG A 206 -5.91 -10.67 2.07
N SER A 207 -7.15 -10.28 1.82
CA SER A 207 -8.03 -10.99 0.88
C SER A 207 -7.47 -10.91 -0.55
N TYR A 208 -7.06 -9.72 -1.00
CA TYR A 208 -6.48 -9.52 -2.32
C TYR A 208 -5.18 -10.33 -2.52
N GLN A 209 -4.26 -10.34 -1.55
CA GLN A 209 -3.03 -11.12 -1.65
C GLN A 209 -3.29 -12.62 -1.62
N THR A 210 -4.24 -13.08 -0.81
CA THR A 210 -4.67 -14.49 -0.80
C THR A 210 -5.21 -14.91 -2.17
N GLU A 211 -6.03 -14.04 -2.79
CA GLU A 211 -6.53 -14.27 -4.14
C GLU A 211 -5.39 -14.32 -5.16
N LEU A 212 -4.44 -13.39 -5.13
CA LEU A 212 -3.27 -13.40 -6.01
C LEU A 212 -2.41 -14.65 -5.85
N LYS A 213 -2.17 -15.09 -4.61
CA LYS A 213 -1.43 -16.33 -4.30
C LYS A 213 -2.15 -17.54 -4.88
N SER A 214 -3.48 -17.61 -4.70
CA SER A 214 -4.30 -18.68 -5.28
C SER A 214 -4.22 -18.69 -6.81
N ARG A 215 -4.30 -17.52 -7.46
CA ARG A 215 -4.15 -17.37 -8.93
C ARG A 215 -2.76 -17.79 -9.38
N GLY A 216 -1.72 -17.44 -8.62
CA GLY A 216 -0.33 -17.85 -8.87
C GLY A 216 -0.15 -19.36 -8.81
N ILE A 217 -0.67 -20.02 -7.77
CA ILE A 217 -0.63 -21.47 -7.61
C ILE A 217 -1.39 -22.16 -8.75
N LYS A 218 -2.58 -21.66 -9.10
CA LYS A 218 -3.38 -22.19 -10.22
C LYS A 218 -2.61 -22.09 -11.55
N ARG A 219 -1.95 -20.95 -11.83
CA ARG A 219 -1.11 -20.78 -13.03
C ARG A 219 0.09 -21.71 -13.04
N ALA A 220 0.83 -21.80 -11.93
CA ALA A 220 1.98 -22.70 -11.82
C ALA A 220 1.59 -24.17 -11.99
N ARG A 221 0.42 -24.56 -11.47
CA ARG A 221 -0.17 -25.88 -11.70
C ARG A 221 -0.52 -26.10 -13.16
N ALA A 222 -1.23 -25.17 -13.78
CA ALA A 222 -1.60 -25.24 -15.19
C ALA A 222 -0.38 -25.34 -16.11
N ARG A 223 0.71 -24.63 -15.81
CA ARG A 223 2.00 -24.74 -16.53
C ARG A 223 2.62 -26.14 -16.43
N ARG A 224 2.51 -26.80 -15.28
CA ARG A 224 2.96 -28.21 -15.11
C ARG A 224 2.05 -29.19 -15.84
N ASP A 225 0.75 -28.89 -15.89
CA ASP A 225 -0.26 -29.70 -16.55
C ASP A 225 -0.32 -29.46 -18.08
N ALA A 226 0.43 -28.48 -18.61
CA ALA A 226 0.40 -28.11 -20.03
C ALA A 226 0.79 -29.26 -20.97
N ASN A 227 1.78 -30.06 -20.58
CA ASN A 227 2.26 -31.20 -21.38
C ASN A 227 1.64 -32.54 -20.96
N ARG A 228 0.67 -32.54 -20.03
CA ARG A 228 0.03 -33.76 -19.52
C ARG A 228 -1.19 -34.14 -20.31
N GLU A 229 -1.44 -35.46 -20.40
CA GLU A 229 -2.67 -35.98 -20.97
C GLU A 229 -3.83 -35.84 -19.97
N ARG A 230 -5.07 -35.91 -20.46
CA ARG A 230 -6.27 -35.84 -19.62
C ARG A 230 -6.25 -36.94 -18.56
N GLN A 231 -5.81 -38.15 -18.90
CA GLN A 231 -5.80 -39.30 -18.00
C GLN A 231 -4.82 -39.13 -16.83
N ASP A 232 -3.67 -38.49 -17.07
CA ASP A 232 -2.72 -38.14 -16.02
C ASP A 232 -3.32 -37.14 -15.03
N ILE A 233 -4.01 -36.12 -15.57
CA ILE A 233 -4.68 -35.10 -14.75
C ILE A 233 -5.79 -35.73 -13.90
N VAL A 234 -6.57 -36.65 -14.47
CA VAL A 234 -7.59 -37.43 -13.73
C VAL A 234 -6.95 -38.19 -12.57
N THR A 235 -5.84 -38.89 -12.83
CA THR A 235 -5.12 -39.67 -11.81
C THR A 235 -4.60 -38.77 -10.68
N LEU A 236 -4.05 -37.60 -11.01
CA LEU A 236 -3.58 -36.63 -10.03
C LEU A 236 -4.72 -36.03 -9.20
N VAL A 237 -5.85 -35.72 -9.83
CA VAL A 237 -7.04 -35.19 -9.13
C VAL A 237 -7.62 -36.25 -8.20
N LYS A 238 -7.71 -37.52 -8.63
CA LYS A 238 -8.15 -38.64 -7.76
C LYS A 238 -7.25 -38.77 -6.54
N ARG A 239 -5.92 -38.84 -6.72
CA ARG A 239 -4.96 -38.91 -5.60
C ARG A 239 -5.09 -37.72 -4.65
N GLN A 240 -5.29 -36.51 -5.18
CA GLN A 240 -5.51 -35.33 -4.37
C GLN A 240 -6.80 -35.43 -3.55
N LEU A 241 -7.92 -35.84 -4.16
CA LEU A 241 -9.21 -35.93 -3.49
C LEU A 241 -9.23 -37.01 -2.41
N THR A 242 -8.62 -38.18 -2.67
CA THR A 242 -8.49 -39.25 -1.68
C THR A 242 -7.75 -38.78 -0.43
N ARG A 243 -6.67 -38.00 -0.60
CA ARG A 243 -5.94 -37.40 0.50
C ARG A 243 -6.79 -36.37 1.26
N GLU A 244 -7.52 -35.51 0.55
CA GLU A 244 -8.43 -34.52 1.17
C GLU A 244 -9.57 -35.18 1.98
N ILE A 245 -10.06 -36.34 1.54
CA ILE A 245 -11.05 -37.15 2.28
C ILE A 245 -10.41 -37.74 3.54
N ALA A 246 -9.24 -38.35 3.42
CA ALA A 246 -8.53 -38.95 4.57
C ALA A 246 -8.19 -37.92 5.66
N GLU A 247 -7.82 -36.70 5.26
CA GLU A 247 -7.55 -35.58 6.17
C GLU A 247 -8.83 -34.85 6.63
N GLY A 248 -10.02 -35.30 6.23
CA GLY A 248 -11.31 -34.72 6.61
C GLY A 248 -11.61 -33.34 6.01
N ARG A 249 -10.79 -32.87 5.05
CA ARG A 249 -10.92 -31.57 4.35
C ARG A 249 -11.97 -31.57 3.25
N PHE A 250 -12.34 -32.75 2.75
CA PHE A 250 -13.46 -32.93 1.84
C PHE A 250 -14.45 -33.93 2.43
N ARG A 251 -15.71 -33.52 2.57
CA ARG A 251 -16.80 -34.36 3.09
C ARG A 251 -17.93 -34.35 2.06
N GLY A 252 -18.44 -35.53 1.73
CA GLY A 252 -19.53 -35.66 0.76
C GLY A 252 -19.79 -37.12 0.38
N SER A 253 -20.92 -37.36 -0.29
CA SER A 253 -21.26 -38.66 -0.84
C SER A 253 -20.33 -39.04 -2.00
N LEU A 254 -20.36 -40.31 -2.41
CA LEU A 254 -19.62 -40.81 -3.58
C LEU A 254 -19.92 -39.99 -4.84
N GLU A 255 -21.17 -39.53 -5.01
CA GLU A 255 -21.57 -38.69 -6.12
C GLU A 255 -20.97 -37.28 -6.06
N ALA A 256 -20.87 -36.70 -4.86
CA ALA A 256 -20.19 -35.42 -4.65
C ALA A 256 -18.71 -35.51 -5.00
N VAL A 257 -18.07 -36.63 -4.65
CA VAL A 257 -16.67 -36.95 -5.02
C VAL A 257 -16.51 -37.01 -6.55
N LYS A 258 -17.37 -37.75 -7.25
CA LYS A 258 -17.31 -37.86 -8.73
C LYS A 258 -17.49 -36.50 -9.41
N ARG A 259 -18.48 -35.71 -8.99
CA ARG A 259 -18.70 -34.34 -9.52
C ARG A 259 -17.51 -33.43 -9.29
N GLU A 260 -16.87 -33.52 -8.13
CA GLU A 260 -15.70 -32.70 -7.81
C GLU A 260 -14.46 -33.09 -8.64
N ILE A 261 -14.30 -34.38 -8.94
CA ILE A 261 -13.26 -34.86 -9.87
C ILE A 261 -13.49 -34.23 -11.25
N ASP A 262 -14.70 -34.32 -11.79
CA ASP A 262 -15.03 -33.78 -13.12
C ASP A 262 -14.82 -32.27 -13.18
N ARG A 263 -15.27 -31.55 -12.14
CA ARG A 263 -15.06 -30.10 -12.01
C ARG A 263 -13.58 -29.73 -12.05
N ARG A 264 -12.74 -30.40 -11.23
CA ARG A 264 -11.30 -30.10 -11.13
C ARG A 264 -10.54 -30.50 -12.39
N VAL A 265 -10.89 -31.61 -13.03
CA VAL A 265 -10.29 -32.04 -14.30
C VAL A 265 -10.63 -31.03 -15.38
N LYS A 266 -11.91 -30.63 -15.50
CA LYS A 266 -12.34 -29.60 -16.45
C LYS A 266 -11.62 -28.27 -16.23
N GLU A 267 -11.55 -27.78 -14.98
CA GLU A 267 -10.85 -26.54 -14.64
C GLU A 267 -9.36 -26.60 -15.02
N ARG A 268 -8.67 -27.70 -14.68
CA ARG A 268 -7.25 -27.88 -14.99
C ARG A 268 -6.98 -27.98 -16.48
N MET A 269 -7.82 -28.70 -17.22
CA MET A 269 -7.73 -28.81 -18.68
C MET A 269 -7.92 -27.45 -19.34
N ILE A 270 -8.94 -26.68 -18.96
CA ILE A 270 -9.17 -25.35 -19.53
C ILE A 270 -7.98 -24.43 -19.23
N MET A 271 -7.46 -24.46 -18.00
CA MET A 271 -6.37 -23.59 -17.58
C MET A 271 -5.01 -23.97 -18.18
N SER A 272 -4.75 -25.25 -18.46
CA SER A 272 -3.47 -25.73 -19.00
C SER A 272 -3.37 -25.59 -20.52
N ARG A 273 -4.49 -25.43 -21.21
CA ARG A 273 -4.57 -25.28 -22.67
C ARG A 273 -4.57 -23.80 -23.08
N ASN A 274 -4.25 -23.54 -24.35
CA ASN A 274 -4.30 -22.22 -25.01
C ASN A 274 -3.59 -21.08 -24.26
N ASN A 275 -2.48 -21.37 -23.57
CA ASN A 275 -1.72 -20.37 -22.82
C ASN A 275 -2.53 -19.61 -21.74
N ASN A 276 -3.68 -20.15 -21.30
CA ASN A 276 -4.58 -19.54 -20.30
C ASN A 276 -3.92 -19.31 -18.91
N TYR A 277 -2.77 -19.94 -18.69
CA TYR A 277 -1.94 -19.75 -17.50
C TYR A 277 -0.98 -18.55 -17.59
N THR A 278 -0.80 -17.96 -18.77
CA THR A 278 0.05 -16.78 -18.96
C THR A 278 -0.61 -15.51 -18.45
N ARG A 279 0.21 -14.51 -18.08
CA ARG A 279 -0.28 -13.18 -17.69
C ARG A 279 -0.59 -12.27 -18.88
N LEU A 280 -0.23 -12.73 -20.09
CA LEU A 280 -0.29 -12.00 -21.35
C LEU A 280 -1.30 -12.62 -22.33
N ALA A 281 -2.04 -13.65 -21.91
CA ALA A 281 -3.17 -14.13 -22.69
C ALA A 281 -4.14 -12.96 -22.85
N THR A 282 -4.19 -12.39 -24.05
CA THR A 282 -5.30 -11.55 -24.49
C THR A 282 -6.56 -12.32 -24.17
N ALA A 283 -7.52 -11.69 -23.48
CA ALA A 283 -8.86 -12.23 -23.43
C ALA A 283 -9.23 -12.56 -24.87
N SER A 284 -9.42 -13.85 -25.18
CA SER A 284 -9.87 -14.23 -26.51
C SER A 284 -11.20 -13.51 -26.78
N PRO A 285 -11.44 -13.08 -28.03
CA PRO A 285 -12.64 -12.33 -28.40
C PRO A 285 -13.93 -13.06 -28.01
#